data_AF-A0A2E1YCH9-F1
#
_entry.id   AF-A0A2E1YCH9-F1
#
_cell.length_a   1.000
_cell.length_b   1.000
_cell.length_c   1.000
_cell.angle_alpha   90.00
_cell.angle_beta   90.00
_cell.angle_gamma   90.00
#
_symmetry.space_group_name_H-M   'P 1'
#
loop_
_entity.id
_entity.type
_entity.pdbx_description
1 polymer ?
#
loop_
_entity_poly.entity_id
_entity_poly.type
_entity_poly.pdbx_seq_one_letter_code
_entity_poly.pdbx_strand_id
1 'polypeptide(L)'
;MSYRFSDVPEVRSNLQKVSYLADEGIAGVVYLGDRLQKPVLVEGPAGTGKTQLAKSVAEMTGARLIRLQCYEGLDESKALYEWNYKKQLLRIQAERNLNGDGSWEEIEDDIFSDEFLLTRPLLEAIQSEDPVVLLIDEVDRVEIE
;
A
#
# COMPACT_ATOMS: atom_id res chain seq x y z
N MET A 1 12.54 -5.95 -19.01
CA MET A 1 11.42 -6.19 -18.07
C MET A 1 10.94 -7.61 -18.28
N SER A 2 10.94 -8.42 -17.22
CA SER A 2 10.30 -9.74 -17.27
C SER A 2 8.83 -9.54 -16.89
N TYR A 3 7.91 -9.91 -17.77
CA TYR A 3 6.49 -9.97 -17.43
C TYR A 3 6.24 -11.17 -16.51
N ARG A 4 5.25 -11.07 -15.63
CA ARG A 4 4.87 -12.15 -14.70
C ARG A 4 4.06 -13.25 -15.40
N PHE A 5 3.42 -12.92 -16.52
CA PHE A 5 2.52 -13.81 -17.24
C PHE A 5 2.83 -13.86 -18.75
N SER A 6 2.75 -15.05 -19.35
CA SER A 6 2.92 -15.29 -20.78
C SER A 6 1.70 -14.89 -21.59
N ASP A 7 0.50 -15.23 -21.11
CA ASP A 7 -0.78 -15.03 -21.80
C ASP A 7 -1.99 -14.96 -20.86
N VAL A 8 -3.16 -14.65 -21.42
CA VAL A 8 -4.44 -14.53 -20.68
C VAL A 8 -4.92 -15.88 -20.11
N PRO A 9 -4.88 -17.01 -20.87
CA PRO A 9 -5.20 -18.32 -20.32
C PRO A 9 -4.39 -18.70 -19.07
N GLU A 10 -3.10 -18.36 -19.03
CA GLU A 10 -2.25 -18.59 -17.86
C GLU A 10 -2.76 -17.83 -16.64
N VAL A 11 -3.05 -16.53 -16.78
CA VAL A 11 -3.61 -15.71 -15.69
C VAL A 11 -4.90 -16.32 -15.15
N ARG A 12 -5.80 -16.74 -16.04
CA ARG A 12 -7.06 -17.40 -15.65
C ARG A 12 -6.82 -18.70 -14.88
N SER A 13 -5.87 -19.52 -15.35
CA SER A 13 -5.50 -20.77 -14.67
C SER A 13 -4.91 -20.50 -13.28
N ASN A 14 -4.04 -19.50 -13.16
CA ASN A 14 -3.40 -19.14 -11.89
C ASN A 14 -4.41 -18.55 -10.89
N LEU A 15 -5.33 -17.68 -11.34
CA LEU A 15 -6.45 -17.20 -10.52
C LEU A 15 -7.34 -18.36 -10.03
N GLN A 16 -7.62 -19.35 -10.89
CA GLN A 16 -8.41 -20.51 -10.50
C GLN A 16 -7.72 -21.36 -9.41
N LYS A 17 -6.39 -21.49 -9.45
CA LYS A 17 -5.61 -22.23 -8.42
C LYS A 17 -5.72 -21.57 -7.04
N VAL A 18 -5.85 -20.25 -6.97
CA VAL A 18 -6.09 -19.47 -5.75
C VAL A 18 -7.59 -19.23 -5.49
N SER A 19 -8.45 -20.11 -6.01
CA SER A 19 -9.91 -20.09 -5.80
C SER A 19 -10.63 -18.83 -6.29
N TYR A 20 -10.10 -18.15 -7.31
CA TYR A 20 -10.76 -17.05 -8.00
C TYR A 20 -11.22 -17.45 -9.40
N LEU A 21 -12.54 -17.43 -9.64
CA LEU A 21 -13.10 -17.75 -10.94
C LEU A 21 -13.15 -16.50 -11.83
N ALA A 22 -12.13 -16.34 -12.68
CA ALA A 22 -12.08 -15.27 -13.66
C ALA A 22 -12.69 -15.69 -15.01
N ASP A 23 -13.38 -14.75 -15.65
CA ASP A 23 -13.68 -14.80 -17.07
C ASP A 23 -12.48 -14.26 -17.89
N GLU A 24 -12.63 -14.23 -19.22
CA GLU A 24 -11.58 -13.74 -20.12
C GLU A 24 -11.32 -12.24 -19.95
N GLY A 25 -12.34 -11.46 -19.58
CA GLY A 25 -12.22 -10.02 -19.35
C GLY A 25 -11.35 -9.71 -18.12
N ILE A 26 -11.65 -10.34 -16.98
CA ILE A 26 -10.89 -10.16 -15.73
C ILE A 26 -9.44 -10.63 -15.92
N ALA A 27 -9.24 -11.81 -16.52
CA ALA A 27 -7.90 -12.32 -16.79
C ALA A 27 -7.13 -11.41 -17.75
N GLY A 28 -7.80 -10.87 -18.77
CA GLY A 28 -7.23 -9.92 -19.73
C GLY A 28 -6.80 -8.61 -19.06
N VAL A 29 -7.60 -8.06 -18.15
CA VAL A 29 -7.27 -6.84 -17.42
C VAL A 29 -6.05 -7.04 -16.52
N VAL A 30 -5.99 -8.15 -15.77
CA VAL A 30 -4.82 -8.47 -14.93
C VAL A 30 -3.55 -8.64 -15.76
N TYR A 31 -3.66 -9.35 -16.88
CA TYR A 31 -2.56 -9.53 -17.84
C TYR A 31 -2.06 -8.20 -18.42
N LEU A 32 -2.98 -7.31 -18.82
CA LEU A 32 -2.63 -5.98 -19.33
C LEU A 32 -2.05 -5.08 -18.24
N GLY A 33 -2.56 -5.17 -17.00
CA GLY A 33 -2.01 -4.44 -15.85
C GLY A 33 -0.54 -4.77 -15.62
N ASP A 34 -0.17 -6.06 -15.69
CA ASP A 34 1.22 -6.50 -15.59
C ASP A 34 2.10 -5.99 -16.74
N ARG A 35 1.56 -5.85 -17.95
CA ARG A 35 2.37 -5.38 -19.10
C ARG A 35 2.50 -3.87 -19.19
N LEU A 36 1.42 -3.16 -18.89
CA LEU A 36 1.36 -1.72 -18.99
C LEU A 36 1.97 -1.04 -17.77
N GLN A 37 2.15 -1.76 -16.66
CA GLN A 37 2.60 -1.20 -15.38
C GLN A 37 1.71 -0.02 -14.97
N LYS A 38 0.40 -0.18 -15.16
CA LYS A 38 -0.62 0.82 -14.84
C LYS A 38 -1.57 0.28 -13.78
N PRO A 39 -2.08 1.14 -12.88
CA PRO A 39 -3.09 0.75 -11.92
C PRO A 39 -4.37 0.32 -12.65
N VAL A 40 -5.10 -0.61 -12.04
CA VAL A 40 -6.37 -1.12 -12.54
C VAL A 40 -7.49 -0.59 -11.67
N LEU A 41 -8.45 0.11 -12.29
CA LEU A 41 -9.71 0.45 -11.65
C LEU A 41 -10.69 -0.71 -11.84
N VAL A 42 -11.23 -1.23 -10.73
CA VAL A 42 -12.19 -2.34 -10.75
C VAL A 42 -13.54 -1.82 -10.28
N GLU A 43 -14.49 -1.73 -11.20
CA GLU A 43 -15.86 -1.28 -10.93
C GLU A 43 -16.85 -2.45 -10.91
N GLY A 44 -17.96 -2.27 -10.20
CA GLY A 44 -19.07 -3.22 -10.20
C GLY A 44 -19.87 -3.21 -8.91
N PRO A 45 -21.01 -3.92 -8.85
CA PRO A 45 -21.83 -4.01 -7.65
C PRO A 45 -21.11 -4.56 -6.42
N ALA A 46 -21.66 -4.33 -5.23
CA ALA A 46 -21.18 -4.97 -4.01
C ALA A 46 -21.26 -6.50 -4.13
N GLY A 47 -20.25 -7.21 -3.63
CA GLY A 47 -20.23 -8.67 -3.63
C GLY A 47 -19.77 -9.35 -4.94
N THR A 48 -19.37 -8.61 -5.97
CA THR A 48 -18.86 -9.19 -7.24
C THR A 48 -17.39 -9.63 -7.21
N GLY A 49 -16.74 -9.62 -6.05
CA GLY A 49 -15.38 -10.12 -5.90
C GLY A 49 -14.26 -9.12 -6.22
N LYS A 50 -14.54 -7.81 -6.23
CA LYS A 50 -13.52 -6.75 -6.49
C LYS A 50 -12.33 -6.81 -5.52
N THR A 51 -12.61 -6.76 -4.21
CA THR A 51 -11.61 -6.92 -3.14
C THR A 51 -10.92 -8.30 -3.23
N GLN A 52 -11.69 -9.34 -3.60
CA GLN A 52 -11.16 -10.69 -3.72
C GLN A 52 -10.18 -10.83 -4.90
N LEU A 53 -10.38 -10.08 -5.99
CA LEU A 53 -9.46 -10.06 -7.12
C LEU A 53 -8.06 -9.62 -6.67
N ALA A 54 -7.96 -8.51 -5.93
CA ALA A 54 -6.67 -8.01 -5.45
C ALA A 54 -5.97 -9.03 -4.52
N LYS A 55 -6.72 -9.67 -3.61
CA LYS A 55 -6.19 -10.76 -2.76
C LYS A 55 -5.66 -11.92 -3.58
N SER A 56 -6.40 -12.33 -4.59
CA SER A 56 -6.07 -13.47 -5.45
C SER A 56 -4.85 -13.16 -6.34
N VAL A 57 -4.74 -11.94 -6.85
CA VAL A 57 -3.56 -11.47 -7.58
C VAL A 57 -2.33 -11.47 -6.68
N ALA A 58 -2.44 -10.98 -5.44
CA ALA A 58 -1.34 -11.00 -4.47
C ALA A 58 -0.89 -12.43 -4.18
N GLU A 59 -1.84 -13.33 -3.90
CA GLU A 59 -1.55 -14.75 -3.62
C GLU A 59 -0.90 -15.46 -4.80
N MET A 60 -1.43 -15.34 -6.02
CA MET A 60 -0.87 -16.04 -7.18
C MET A 60 0.49 -15.50 -7.63
N THR A 61 0.82 -14.25 -7.27
CA THR A 61 2.12 -13.62 -7.58
C THR A 61 3.13 -13.75 -6.44
N GLY A 62 2.70 -14.25 -5.28
CA GLY A 62 3.50 -14.25 -4.05
C GLY A 62 3.80 -12.85 -3.50
N ALA A 63 3.10 -11.81 -4.00
CA ALA A 63 3.29 -10.44 -3.58
C ALA A 63 2.56 -10.18 -2.26
N ARG A 64 3.11 -9.28 -1.46
CA ARG A 64 2.48 -8.83 -0.23
C ARG A 64 1.27 -7.94 -0.55
N LEU A 65 0.13 -8.21 0.08
CA LEU A 65 -1.07 -7.38 -0.05
C LEU A 65 -1.05 -6.27 1.00
N ILE A 66 -1.09 -5.03 0.54
CA ILE A 66 -1.31 -3.85 1.39
C ILE A 66 -2.66 -3.26 1.04
N ARG A 67 -3.46 -2.91 2.05
CA ARG A 67 -4.81 -2.37 1.86
C ARG A 67 -4.92 -0.98 2.47
N LEU A 68 -5.28 -0.01 1.63
CA LEU A 68 -5.78 1.29 2.02
C LEU A 68 -7.31 1.26 1.92
N GLN A 69 -7.99 1.27 3.07
CA GLN A 69 -9.44 1.40 3.11
C GLN A 69 -9.81 2.88 3.08
N CYS A 70 -10.56 3.28 2.07
CA CYS A 70 -11.15 4.61 2.01
C CYS A 70 -12.49 4.66 2.75
N TYR A 71 -12.72 5.79 3.40
CA TYR A 71 -13.91 6.12 4.18
C TYR A 71 -13.98 7.64 4.34
N GLU A 72 -15.13 8.13 4.75
CA GLU A 72 -15.38 9.57 4.98
C GLU A 72 -14.46 10.11 6.09
N GLY A 73 -13.71 11.18 5.81
CA GLY A 73 -12.71 11.73 6.74
C GLY A 73 -11.37 10.99 6.76
N LEU A 74 -11.06 10.18 5.73
CA LEU A 74 -9.69 9.76 5.45
C LEU A 74 -8.85 10.99 5.06
N ASP A 75 -7.78 11.25 5.81
CA ASP A 75 -6.85 12.37 5.57
C ASP A 75 -5.46 11.86 5.14
N GLU A 76 -4.61 12.79 4.69
CA GLU A 76 -3.24 12.49 4.25
C GLU A 76 -2.40 11.79 5.33
N SER A 77 -2.57 12.16 6.60
CA SER A 77 -1.80 11.58 7.71
C SER A 77 -2.15 10.11 7.98
N LYS A 78 -3.40 9.72 7.70
CA LYS A 78 -3.87 8.32 7.80
C LYS A 78 -3.57 7.52 6.53
N ALA A 79 -3.43 8.16 5.38
CA ALA A 79 -3.12 7.51 4.10
C ALA A 79 -1.61 7.32 3.87
N LEU A 80 -0.80 8.36 4.11
CA LEU A 80 0.63 8.44 3.82
C LEU A 80 1.50 8.10 5.02
N TYR A 81 1.58 8.99 6.01
CA TYR A 81 2.39 8.81 7.21
C TYR A 81 1.99 9.77 8.32
N GLU A 82 2.37 9.42 9.55
CA GLU A 82 2.28 10.31 10.70
C GLU A 82 3.61 10.31 11.46
N TRP A 83 4.01 11.45 12.01
CA TRP A 83 5.16 11.51 12.90
C TRP A 83 4.83 10.87 14.26
N ASN A 84 5.72 10.02 14.77
CA ASN A 84 5.59 9.42 16.09
C ASN A 84 5.99 10.43 17.17
N TYR A 85 5.10 11.35 17.47
CA TYR A 85 5.33 12.41 18.47
C TYR A 85 5.73 11.87 19.85
N LYS A 86 5.21 10.69 20.25
CA LYS A 86 5.60 10.07 21.54
C LYS A 86 7.07 9.65 21.53
N LYS A 87 7.53 9.05 20.44
CA LYS A 87 8.93 8.65 20.27
C LYS A 87 9.85 9.88 20.18
N GLN A 88 9.44 10.91 19.46
CA GLN A 88 10.17 12.19 19.37
C GLN A 88 10.33 12.84 20.76
N LEU A 89 9.25 12.93 21.55
CA LEU A 89 9.31 13.49 22.90
C LEU A 89 10.21 12.69 23.84
N LEU A 90 10.19 11.36 23.76
CA LEU A 90 11.09 10.51 24.55
C LEU A 90 12.56 10.73 24.18
N ARG A 91 12.86 10.88 22.87
CA ARG A 91 14.21 11.20 22.38
C ARG A 91 14.72 12.53 22.94
N ILE A 92 13.91 13.59 22.81
CA ILE A 92 14.23 14.94 23.33
C ILE A 92 14.48 14.90 24.84
N GLN A 93 13.66 14.18 25.61
CA GLN A 93 13.85 14.06 27.06
C GLN A 93 15.12 13.30 27.44
N ALA A 94 15.43 12.21 26.74
CA ALA A 94 16.64 11.43 26.99
C ALA A 94 17.91 12.23 26.72
N GLU A 95 17.96 12.98 25.61
CA GLU A 95 19.13 13.76 25.23
C GLU A 95 19.37 14.97 26.14
N ARG A 96 18.29 15.66 26.56
CA ARG A 96 18.39 16.72 27.58
C ARG A 96 18.96 16.23 28.91
N ASN A 97 18.63 15.01 29.31
CA ASN A 97 19.13 14.42 30.56
C ASN A 97 20.60 13.97 30.45
N LEU A 98 21.08 13.64 29.25
CA LEU A 98 22.43 13.11 29.02
C LEU A 98 23.47 14.20 28.69
N ASN A 99 23.10 15.18 27.85
CA ASN A 99 24.08 16.05 27.21
C ASN A 99 24.08 17.50 27.69
N GLY A 100 23.07 17.96 28.46
CA GLY A 100 22.99 19.33 28.99
C GLY A 100 23.19 20.42 27.92
N ASP A 101 22.09 20.93 27.36
CA ASP A 101 22.10 21.90 26.24
C ASP A 101 22.94 21.43 25.03
N GLY A 102 22.69 20.21 24.55
CA GLY A 102 23.03 19.86 23.16
C GLY A 102 22.38 20.86 22.19
N SER A 103 23.05 21.17 21.08
CA SER A 103 22.53 22.13 20.09
C SER A 103 21.16 21.69 19.63
N TRP A 104 20.14 22.51 19.87
CA TRP A 104 18.76 22.25 19.44
C TRP A 104 18.66 21.90 17.95
N GLU A 105 19.55 22.46 17.13
CA GLU A 105 19.64 22.22 15.70
C GLU A 105 20.02 20.75 15.38
N GLU A 106 20.89 20.13 16.19
CA GLU A 106 21.26 18.71 16.00
C GLU A 106 20.12 17.77 16.41
N ILE A 107 19.33 18.15 17.42
CA ILE A 107 18.19 17.37 17.90
C ILE A 107 17.01 17.49 16.92
N GLU A 108 16.79 18.67 16.33
CA GLU A 108 15.72 18.92 15.38
C GLU A 108 15.86 18.06 14.12
N ASP A 109 17.05 18.00 13.53
CA ASP A 109 17.30 17.16 12.35
C ASP A 109 17.18 15.66 12.65
N ASP A 110 17.49 15.20 13.87
CA ASP A 110 17.40 13.78 14.29
C ASP A 110 15.94 13.32 14.44
N ILE A 111 15.09 14.15 15.06
CA ILE A 111 13.69 13.76 15.36
C ILE A 111 12.77 13.75 14.15
N PHE A 112 13.17 14.37 13.03
CA PHE A 112 12.42 14.37 11.76
C PHE A 112 13.03 13.41 10.72
N SER A 113 13.51 12.26 11.18
CA SER A 113 14.04 11.18 10.35
C SER A 113 13.03 10.03 10.18
N ASP A 114 13.25 9.17 9.17
CA ASP A 114 12.42 7.98 8.89
C ASP A 114 12.19 7.09 10.13
N GLU A 115 13.11 7.12 11.10
CA GLU A 115 13.00 6.41 12.36
C GLU A 115 11.76 6.82 13.19
N PHE A 116 11.28 8.04 13.01
CA PHE A 116 10.12 8.61 13.70
C PHE A 116 8.86 8.61 12.82
N LEU A 117 8.91 8.11 11.59
CA LEU A 117 7.74 7.96 10.74
C LEU A 117 6.94 6.71 11.11
N LEU A 118 5.64 6.90 11.35
CA LEU A 118 4.65 5.84 11.32
C LEU A 118 4.14 5.72 9.89
N THR A 119 4.69 4.75 9.16
CA THR A 119 4.27 4.44 7.79
C THR A 119 2.81 4.00 7.78
N ARG A 120 2.03 4.55 6.84
CA ARG A 120 0.65 4.12 6.54
C ARG A 120 0.64 3.32 5.23
N PRO A 121 -0.49 2.67 4.87
CA PRO A 121 -0.54 1.72 3.76
C PRO A 121 0.02 2.25 2.43
N LEU A 122 -0.13 3.54 2.12
CA LEU A 122 0.38 4.10 0.86
C LEU A 122 1.90 4.24 0.87
N LEU A 123 2.47 4.82 1.92
CA LEU A 123 3.93 4.95 2.03
C LEU A 123 4.60 3.58 2.17
N GLU A 124 4.00 2.67 2.93
CA GLU A 124 4.46 1.29 3.09
C GLU A 124 4.50 0.52 1.76
N ALA A 125 3.56 0.79 0.85
CA ALA A 125 3.57 0.20 -0.49
C ALA A 125 4.66 0.79 -1.37
N ILE A 126 4.86 2.11 -1.32
CA ILE A 126 5.82 2.83 -2.15
C ILE A 126 7.27 2.53 -1.74
N GLN A 127 7.55 2.41 -0.44
CA GLN A 127 8.89 2.13 0.09
C GLN A 127 9.26 0.65 0.09
N SER A 128 8.34 -0.24 -0.30
CA SER A 128 8.59 -1.69 -0.29
C SER A 128 9.68 -2.06 -1.29
N GLU A 129 10.75 -2.71 -0.82
CA GLU A 129 11.78 -3.28 -1.70
C GLU A 129 11.26 -4.49 -2.48
N ASP A 130 10.33 -5.24 -1.88
CA ASP A 130 9.65 -6.38 -2.49
C ASP A 130 8.40 -5.94 -3.28
N PRO A 131 8.01 -6.68 -4.34
CA PRO A 131 6.76 -6.44 -5.06
C PRO A 131 5.52 -6.52 -4.15
N VAL A 132 4.66 -5.51 -4.27
CA VAL A 132 3.41 -5.40 -3.51
C VAL A 132 2.20 -5.28 -4.43
N VAL A 133 1.07 -5.79 -3.95
CA VAL A 133 -0.25 -5.42 -4.47
C VAL A 133 -0.86 -4.43 -3.50
N LEU A 134 -1.02 -3.18 -3.94
CA LEU A 134 -1.74 -2.16 -3.19
C LEU A 134 -3.21 -2.14 -3.61
N LEU A 135 -4.09 -2.49 -2.67
CA LEU A 135 -5.54 -2.35 -2.83
C LEU A 135 -5.99 -1.03 -2.19
N ILE A 136 -6.47 -0.11 -3.03
CA ILE A 136 -7.23 1.08 -2.58
C ILE A 136 -8.71 0.73 -2.69
N ASP A 137 -9.35 0.49 -1.54
CA ASP A 137 -10.72 -0.03 -1.47
C ASP A 137 -11.70 1.08 -1.11
N GLU A 138 -12.91 1.05 -1.66
CA GLU A 138 -13.98 2.06 -1.45
C GLU A 138 -13.54 3.50 -1.70
N VAL A 139 -12.74 3.73 -2.75
CA VAL A 139 -12.23 5.07 -3.13
C VAL A 139 -13.34 6.10 -3.36
N ASP A 140 -14.54 5.63 -3.71
CA ASP A 140 -15.76 6.42 -3.88
C ASP A 140 -16.30 7.03 -2.58
N ARG A 141 -15.77 6.63 -1.41
CA ARG A 141 -16.13 7.20 -0.11
C ARG A 141 -15.27 8.36 0.37
N VAL A 142 -14.23 8.73 -0.39
CA VAL A 142 -13.40 9.88 -0.05
C VAL A 142 -14.08 11.15 -0.55
N GLU A 143 -14.24 12.14 0.32
CA GLU A 143 -14.66 13.49 -0.08
C GLU A 143 -13.46 14.23 -0.67
N ILE A 144 -13.66 14.89 -1.80
CA ILE A 144 -12.66 15.79 -2.38
C ILE A 144 -13.07 17.19 -1.92
N GLU A 145 -12.31 17.78 -0.99
CA GLU A 145 -12.41 19.21 -0.66
C GLU A 145 -11.86 20.11 -1.78
#